data_AF-A0A842L4S5-F1
#
_entry.id   AF-A0A842L4S5-F1
#
_cell.length_a   1.000
_cell.length_b   1.000
_cell.length_c   1.000
_cell.angle_alpha   90.00
_cell.angle_beta   90.00
_cell.angle_gamma   90.00
#
_symmetry.space_group_name_H-M   'P 1'
#
loop_
_entity.id
_entity.type
_entity.pdbx_description
1 polymer ?
#
loop_
_entity_poly.entity_id
_entity_poly.type
_entity_poly.pdbx_seq_one_letter_code
_entity_poly.pdbx_strand_id
1 'polypeptide(L)'
;MYKTCLSIFLPDTLTEETRDPKIKTYKVGIIGRAAAIFRVDEIIIYRDEGEGEAKFIRDILTYMDTPQYLRRKVFPLSPNLKHVGVLPPLRTPHHPTGKPYVGEYRQGLTLKRTRRGTLVDIGANRPALCKEKLTVNKILTFKIIKYGKNIIVEPEEPENVYWGYKVKDTGKSLEETLK
;
A
#
# COMPACT_ATOMS: atom_id res chain seq x y z
N MET A 1 -17.26 12.24 15.68
CA MET A 1 -16.65 11.01 16.26
C MET A 1 -15.18 11.06 15.89
N TYR A 2 -14.26 11.17 16.85
CA TYR A 2 -12.83 11.33 16.56
C TYR A 2 -12.31 10.09 15.82
N LYS A 3 -11.64 10.30 14.68
CA LYS A 3 -10.92 9.25 13.96
C LYS A 3 -9.69 8.89 14.79
N THR A 4 -9.78 7.87 15.61
CA THR A 4 -8.61 7.34 16.34
C THR A 4 -7.66 6.71 15.33
N CYS A 5 -6.45 7.24 15.22
CA CYS A 5 -5.39 6.66 14.40
C CYS A 5 -4.75 5.51 15.17
N LEU A 6 -4.76 4.30 14.62
CA LEU A 6 -4.15 3.12 15.24
C LEU A 6 -2.82 2.80 14.56
N SER A 7 -1.73 2.90 15.31
CA SER A 7 -0.40 2.49 14.87
C SER A 7 0.07 1.25 15.64
N ILE A 8 0.70 0.31 14.95
CA ILE A 8 1.34 -0.86 15.56
C ILE A 8 2.84 -0.83 15.32
N PHE A 9 3.62 -1.29 16.29
CA PHE A 9 5.08 -1.31 16.25
C PHE A 9 5.55 -2.76 16.17
N LEU A 10 6.41 -3.05 15.20
CA LEU A 10 6.95 -4.38 14.93
C LEU A 10 8.48 -4.36 15.00
N PRO A 11 9.12 -5.30 15.72
CA PRO A 11 10.56 -5.47 15.64
C PRO A 11 10.95 -6.00 14.27
N ASP A 12 12.11 -5.59 13.76
CA ASP A 12 12.63 -6.10 12.50
C ASP A 12 13.17 -7.53 12.57
N THR A 13 13.31 -8.08 13.77
CA THR A 13 13.69 -9.47 14.09
C THR A 13 12.51 -10.45 14.08
N LEU A 14 11.28 -10.01 13.74
CA LEU A 14 10.07 -10.86 13.84
C LEU A 14 10.11 -12.17 13.04
N THR A 15 11.00 -12.28 12.06
CA THR A 15 11.17 -13.46 11.19
C THR A 15 12.50 -14.18 11.40
N GLU A 16 13.31 -13.78 12.39
CA GLU A 16 14.67 -14.28 12.60
C GLU A 16 14.72 -15.78 12.93
N GLU A 17 13.73 -16.28 13.68
CA GLU A 17 13.63 -17.68 14.10
C GLU A 17 13.25 -18.64 12.96
N THR A 18 12.76 -18.10 11.85
CA THR A 18 12.23 -18.87 10.73
C THR A 18 13.26 -19.00 9.63
N ARG A 19 13.63 -20.22 9.21
CA ARG A 19 14.61 -20.38 8.11
C ARG A 19 13.99 -20.40 6.72
N ASP A 20 12.79 -20.94 6.56
CA ASP A 20 12.12 -21.06 5.25
C ASP A 20 11.57 -19.69 4.80
N PRO A 21 12.06 -19.13 3.67
CA PRO A 21 11.59 -17.84 3.16
C PRO A 21 10.09 -17.79 2.84
N LYS A 22 9.50 -18.92 2.44
CA LYS A 22 8.06 -19.03 2.17
C LYS A 22 7.25 -18.88 3.45
N ILE A 23 7.72 -19.48 4.55
CA ILE A 23 7.09 -19.35 5.87
C ILE A 23 7.28 -17.95 6.42
N LYS A 24 8.47 -17.32 6.24
CA LYS A 24 8.67 -15.90 6.58
C LYS A 24 7.65 -14.99 5.89
N THR A 25 7.48 -15.16 4.58
CA THR A 25 6.49 -14.40 3.80
C THR A 25 5.07 -14.60 4.33
N TYR A 26 4.69 -15.85 4.65
CA TYR A 26 3.37 -16.14 5.20
C TYR A 26 3.16 -15.50 6.59
N LYS A 27 4.16 -15.54 7.48
CA LYS A 27 4.10 -14.91 8.81
C LYS A 27 3.84 -13.41 8.73
N VAL A 28 4.64 -12.69 7.94
CA VAL A 28 4.40 -11.26 7.68
C VAL A 28 3.02 -11.05 7.04
N GLY A 29 2.60 -11.98 6.18
CA GLY A 29 1.28 -11.99 5.57
C GLY A 29 0.11 -12.02 6.57
N ILE A 30 0.23 -12.82 7.63
CA ILE A 30 -0.77 -12.89 8.70
C ILE A 30 -0.86 -11.57 9.45
N ILE A 31 0.28 -10.92 9.72
CA ILE A 31 0.32 -9.60 10.37
C ILE A 31 -0.38 -8.54 9.51
N GLY A 32 -0.04 -8.46 8.21
CA GLY A 32 -0.69 -7.52 7.29
C GLY A 32 -2.21 -7.74 7.20
N ARG A 33 -2.65 -9.00 7.23
CA ARG A 33 -4.09 -9.33 7.29
C ARG A 33 -4.74 -8.90 8.60
N ALA A 34 -4.10 -9.15 9.74
CA ALA A 34 -4.61 -8.72 11.04
C ALA A 34 -4.73 -7.20 11.09
N ALA A 35 -3.70 -6.48 10.64
CA ALA A 35 -3.70 -5.02 10.55
C ALA A 35 -4.89 -4.49 9.74
N ALA A 36 -5.17 -5.10 8.58
CA ALA A 36 -6.32 -4.75 7.75
C ALA A 36 -7.68 -5.05 8.41
N ILE A 37 -7.81 -6.17 9.13
CA ILE A 37 -9.05 -6.55 9.85
C ILE A 37 -9.37 -5.52 10.94
N PHE A 38 -8.36 -5.15 11.72
CA PHE A 38 -8.50 -4.21 12.84
C PHE A 38 -8.35 -2.74 12.43
N ARG A 39 -8.28 -2.46 11.12
CA ARG A 39 -8.21 -1.11 10.55
C ARG A 39 -7.03 -0.29 11.10
N VAL A 40 -5.86 -0.91 11.24
CA VAL A 40 -4.61 -0.24 11.57
C VAL A 40 -4.28 0.76 10.45
N ASP A 41 -3.90 1.99 10.82
CA ASP A 41 -3.54 3.07 9.89
C ASP A 41 -2.04 3.08 9.57
N GLU A 42 -1.19 2.67 10.53
CA GLU A 42 0.26 2.66 10.36
C GLU A 42 0.91 1.43 10.99
N ILE A 43 1.85 0.84 10.26
CA ILE A 43 2.74 -0.22 10.74
C ILE A 43 4.15 0.34 10.76
N ILE A 44 4.72 0.44 11.96
CA ILE A 44 6.04 1.01 12.19
C ILE A 44 7.00 -0.12 12.51
N ILE A 45 8.06 -0.25 11.72
CA ILE A 45 9.12 -1.24 11.91
C ILE A 45 10.28 -0.53 12.62
N TYR A 46 10.65 -1.05 13.78
CA TYR A 46 11.79 -0.57 14.58
C TYR A 46 12.91 -1.61 14.59
N ARG A 47 14.13 -1.14 14.81
CA ARG A 47 15.34 -1.96 14.91
C ARG A 47 15.41 -2.60 16.29
N ASP A 48 15.50 -3.93 16.31
CA ASP A 48 15.70 -4.72 17.52
C ASP A 48 17.11 -5.33 17.57
N GLU A 49 17.48 -5.92 18.70
CA GLU A 49 18.76 -6.60 18.88
C GLU A 49 18.76 -7.94 18.10
N GLY A 50 19.50 -8.01 16.98
CA GLY A 50 19.63 -9.24 16.19
C GLY A 50 19.84 -9.01 14.69
N GLU A 51 19.71 -10.09 13.91
CA GLU A 51 19.73 -10.03 12.44
C GLU A 51 18.35 -9.68 11.88
N GLY A 52 17.94 -8.43 12.06
CA GLY A 52 16.65 -7.93 11.58
C GLY A 52 16.53 -7.82 10.05
N GLU A 53 15.33 -8.07 9.53
CA GLU A 53 14.95 -8.07 8.12
C GLU A 53 13.96 -6.95 7.78
N ALA A 54 14.18 -5.74 8.29
CA ALA A 54 13.25 -4.60 8.18
C ALA A 54 12.76 -4.35 6.74
N LYS A 55 13.69 -4.39 5.77
CA LYS A 55 13.37 -4.22 4.34
C LYS A 55 12.44 -5.30 3.81
N PHE A 56 12.65 -6.56 4.17
CA PHE A 56 11.80 -7.67 3.73
C PHE A 56 10.38 -7.51 4.30
N ILE A 57 10.28 -7.24 5.60
CA ILE A 57 9.00 -7.03 6.29
C ILE A 57 8.24 -5.86 5.63
N ARG A 58 8.93 -4.73 5.42
CA ARG A 58 8.35 -3.55 4.75
C ARG A 58 7.87 -3.88 3.34
N ASP A 59 8.69 -4.55 2.54
CA ASP A 59 8.38 -4.88 1.15
C ASP A 59 7.13 -5.78 1.07
N ILE A 60 7.02 -6.79 1.94
CA ILE A 60 5.84 -7.68 2.00
C ILE A 60 4.58 -6.93 2.43
N LEU A 61 4.64 -6.17 3.53
CA LEU A 61 3.48 -5.43 4.04
C LEU A 61 2.99 -4.39 3.03
N THR A 62 3.91 -3.66 2.38
CA THR A 62 3.58 -2.66 1.35
C THR A 62 3.03 -3.34 0.10
N TYR A 63 3.57 -4.50 -0.31
CA TYR A 63 3.04 -5.29 -1.42
C TYR A 63 1.60 -5.74 -1.14
N MET A 64 1.30 -6.14 0.10
CA MET A 64 -0.03 -6.54 0.49
C MET A 64 -1.04 -5.39 0.40
N ASP A 65 -0.71 -4.24 0.98
CA ASP A 65 -1.56 -3.04 1.00
C ASP A 65 -1.74 -2.41 -0.39
N THR A 66 -0.79 -2.62 -1.29
CA THR A 66 -0.89 -2.10 -2.66
C THR A 66 -1.96 -2.88 -3.45
N PRO A 67 -2.92 -2.19 -4.10
CA PRO A 67 -3.96 -2.82 -4.91
C PRO A 67 -3.39 -3.66 -6.04
N GLN A 68 -4.05 -4.77 -6.34
CA GLN A 68 -3.56 -5.79 -7.27
C GLN A 68 -3.21 -5.23 -8.65
N TYR A 69 -4.00 -4.28 -9.16
CA TYR A 69 -3.79 -3.66 -10.47
C TYR A 69 -2.54 -2.75 -10.54
N LEU A 70 -1.98 -2.33 -9.40
CA LEU A 70 -0.76 -1.52 -9.34
C LEU A 70 0.50 -2.34 -9.09
N ARG A 71 0.40 -3.50 -8.43
CA ARG A 71 1.57 -4.27 -7.94
C ARG A 71 2.65 -4.48 -9.00
N ARG A 72 2.25 -4.90 -10.21
CA ARG A 72 3.19 -5.17 -11.31
C ARG A 72 3.97 -3.93 -11.79
N LYS A 73 3.43 -2.72 -11.59
CA LYS A 73 4.05 -1.46 -12.00
C LYS A 73 4.87 -0.84 -10.87
N VAL A 74 4.44 -1.05 -9.63
CA VAL A 74 5.05 -0.45 -8.43
C VAL A 74 6.25 -1.27 -7.95
N PHE A 75 6.15 -2.61 -7.99
CA PHE A 75 7.18 -3.47 -7.45
C PHE A 75 8.02 -4.10 -8.57
N PRO A 76 9.33 -3.80 -8.64
CA PRO A 76 10.24 -4.54 -9.51
C PRO A 76 10.40 -5.99 -9.00
N LEU A 77 10.98 -6.84 -9.85
CA LEU A 77 11.39 -8.17 -9.42
C LEU A 77 12.40 -8.05 -8.27
N SER A 78 12.05 -8.61 -7.12
CA SER A 78 12.84 -8.56 -5.90
C SER A 78 12.90 -9.96 -5.28
N PRO A 79 14.07 -10.42 -4.80
CA PRO A 79 14.18 -11.66 -4.03
C PRO A 79 13.22 -11.72 -2.84
N ASN A 80 13.01 -10.58 -2.16
CA ASN A 80 12.09 -10.46 -1.03
C ASN A 80 10.65 -10.81 -1.41
N LEU A 81 10.26 -10.57 -2.66
CA LEU A 81 8.90 -10.77 -3.15
C LEU A 81 8.73 -12.10 -3.91
N LYS A 82 9.73 -12.98 -3.90
CA LYS A 82 9.70 -14.25 -4.64
C LYS A 82 8.52 -15.15 -4.25
N HIS A 83 8.12 -15.13 -2.98
CA HIS A 83 7.10 -16.02 -2.43
C HIS A 83 5.74 -15.36 -2.18
N VAL A 84 5.50 -14.14 -2.69
CA VAL A 84 4.24 -13.39 -2.46
C VAL A 84 2.95 -14.11 -2.87
N GLY A 85 3.05 -15.18 -3.68
CA GLY A 85 1.92 -16.03 -4.05
C GLY A 85 1.28 -16.78 -2.88
N VAL A 86 1.97 -16.91 -1.72
CA VAL A 86 1.39 -17.53 -0.52
C VAL A 86 0.65 -16.56 0.38
N LEU A 87 0.70 -15.25 0.08
CA LEU A 87 0.11 -14.23 0.93
C LEU A 87 -1.41 -14.38 0.98
N PRO A 88 -2.02 -14.25 2.17
CA PRO A 88 -3.47 -14.25 2.27
C PRO A 88 -4.06 -13.02 1.55
N PRO A 89 -5.27 -13.13 0.98
CA PRO A 89 -5.89 -11.98 0.32
C PRO A 89 -6.31 -10.91 1.34
N LEU A 90 -6.12 -9.64 0.97
CA LEU A 90 -6.77 -8.49 1.61
C LEU A 90 -8.03 -8.13 0.83
N ARG A 91 -9.19 -8.16 1.50
CA ARG A 91 -10.49 -7.74 0.93
C ARG A 91 -10.89 -6.40 1.55
N THR A 92 -10.05 -5.39 1.36
CA THR A 92 -10.22 -4.03 1.90
C THR A 92 -10.84 -3.10 0.85
N PRO A 93 -11.48 -1.98 1.26
CA PRO A 93 -12.16 -1.07 0.32
C PRO A 93 -11.27 -0.50 -0.79
N HIS A 94 -9.97 -0.29 -0.53
CA HIS A 94 -9.01 0.20 -1.51
C HIS A 94 -8.50 -0.88 -2.49
N HIS A 95 -8.96 -2.14 -2.38
CA HIS A 95 -8.69 -3.24 -3.30
C HIS A 95 -9.91 -3.59 -4.19
N PRO A 96 -10.42 -2.66 -5.03
CA PRO A 96 -11.55 -2.98 -5.88
C PRO A 96 -11.15 -3.98 -6.97
N THR A 97 -11.97 -5.02 -7.13
CA THR A 97 -11.82 -6.07 -8.16
C THR A 97 -12.69 -5.81 -9.39
N GLY A 98 -13.69 -4.94 -9.27
CA GLY A 98 -14.63 -4.60 -10.33
C GLY A 98 -14.09 -3.58 -11.34
N LYS A 99 -14.87 -3.34 -12.40
CA LYS A 99 -14.60 -2.25 -13.35
C LYS A 99 -14.82 -0.90 -12.65
N PRO A 100 -13.98 0.11 -12.94
CA PRO A 100 -14.16 1.42 -12.35
C PRO A 100 -15.49 2.08 -12.74
N TYR A 101 -16.07 2.87 -11.83
CA TYR A 101 -17.31 3.62 -12.06
C TYR A 101 -17.24 5.04 -11.48
N VAL A 102 -18.14 5.92 -11.91
CA VAL A 102 -18.16 7.33 -11.46
C VAL A 102 -18.54 7.40 -9.98
N GLY A 103 -17.78 8.18 -9.20
CA GLY A 103 -17.92 8.33 -7.76
C GLY A 103 -17.10 7.33 -6.93
N GLU A 104 -16.52 6.31 -7.55
CA GLU A 104 -15.63 5.37 -6.87
C GLU A 104 -14.29 6.03 -6.52
N TYR A 105 -13.73 5.65 -5.38
CA TYR A 105 -12.37 5.99 -4.98
C TYR A 105 -11.41 4.86 -5.35
N ARG A 106 -10.24 5.21 -5.88
CA ARG A 106 -9.19 4.25 -6.21
C ARG A 106 -7.83 4.83 -5.89
N GLN A 107 -6.92 3.99 -5.41
CA GLN A 107 -5.51 4.36 -5.43
C GLN A 107 -4.99 4.32 -6.86
N GLY A 108 -4.14 5.27 -7.23
CA GLY A 108 -3.58 5.36 -8.56
C GLY A 108 -2.12 5.77 -8.57
N LEU A 109 -1.37 5.19 -9.51
CA LEU A 109 0.04 5.50 -9.74
C LEU A 109 0.14 6.69 -10.72
N THR A 110 0.76 7.78 -10.29
CA THR A 110 1.05 8.92 -11.17
C THR A 110 2.13 8.53 -12.20
N LEU A 111 1.81 8.59 -13.49
CA LEU A 111 2.68 8.10 -14.56
C LEU A 111 3.54 9.22 -15.16
N LYS A 112 2.90 10.25 -15.70
CA LYS A 112 3.59 11.35 -16.39
C LYS A 112 2.83 12.66 -16.31
N ARG A 113 3.57 13.76 -16.25
CA ARG A 113 3.03 15.12 -16.39
C ARG A 113 2.85 15.48 -17.86
N THR A 114 1.77 16.19 -18.16
CA THR A 114 1.38 16.66 -19.49
C THR A 114 0.95 18.13 -19.42
N ARG A 115 0.70 18.77 -20.57
CA ARG A 115 0.16 20.14 -20.60
C ARG A 115 -1.21 20.26 -19.91
N ARG A 116 -2.01 19.18 -19.92
CA ARG A 116 -3.39 19.17 -19.37
C ARG A 116 -3.46 18.73 -17.90
N GLY A 117 -2.34 18.36 -17.28
CA GLY A 117 -2.29 17.77 -15.94
C GLY A 117 -1.45 16.50 -15.90
N THR A 118 -1.78 15.57 -15.02
CA THR A 118 -1.02 14.32 -14.78
C THR A 118 -1.81 13.10 -15.21
N LEU A 119 -1.18 12.18 -15.92
CA LEU A 119 -1.78 10.88 -16.22
C LEU A 119 -1.57 9.92 -15.05
N VAL A 120 -2.63 9.21 -14.68
CA VAL A 120 -2.68 8.33 -13.51
C VAL A 120 -3.21 6.96 -13.94
N ASP A 121 -2.57 5.90 -13.47
CA ASP A 121 -3.13 4.56 -13.59
C ASP A 121 -3.98 4.21 -12.36
N ILE A 122 -5.28 4.03 -12.57
CA ILE A 122 -6.25 3.64 -11.53
C ILE A 122 -6.76 2.21 -11.71
N GLY A 123 -6.07 1.38 -12.51
CA GLY A 123 -6.51 0.02 -12.84
C GLY A 123 -7.63 -0.03 -13.88
N ALA A 124 -7.76 1.02 -14.70
CA ALA A 124 -8.65 1.06 -15.86
C ALA A 124 -7.91 0.63 -17.14
N ASN A 125 -8.65 0.39 -18.23
CA ASN A 125 -8.07 0.03 -19.52
C ASN A 125 -7.16 1.11 -20.14
N ARG A 126 -7.28 2.36 -19.68
CA ARG A 126 -6.47 3.51 -20.10
C ARG A 126 -6.17 4.41 -18.91
N PRO A 127 -5.06 5.18 -18.94
CA PRO A 127 -4.77 6.16 -17.89
C PRO A 127 -5.88 7.21 -17.76
N ALA A 128 -6.16 7.58 -16.51
CA ALA A 128 -7.00 8.71 -16.17
C ALA A 128 -6.20 10.02 -16.22
N LEU A 129 -6.88 11.13 -16.48
CA LEU A 129 -6.32 12.47 -16.40
C LEU A 129 -6.72 13.12 -15.08
N CYS A 130 -5.74 13.44 -14.25
CA CYS A 130 -5.86 14.40 -13.17
C CYS A 130 -5.48 15.78 -13.71
N LYS A 131 -6.33 16.80 -13.57
CA LYS A 131 -6.04 18.15 -14.09
C LYS A 131 -4.86 18.82 -13.37
N GLU A 132 -4.62 18.42 -12.12
CA GLU A 132 -3.50 18.90 -11.34
C GLU A 132 -2.15 18.36 -11.82
N LYS A 133 -1.10 19.16 -11.62
CA LYS A 133 0.28 18.78 -11.92
C LYS A 133 0.92 18.15 -10.68
N LEU A 134 0.75 16.84 -10.53
CA LEU A 134 1.27 16.06 -9.41
C LEU A 134 2.69 15.55 -9.67
N THR A 135 3.37 15.13 -8.60
CA THR A 135 4.65 14.41 -8.68
C THR A 135 4.42 13.04 -9.29
N VAL A 136 5.28 12.64 -10.23
CA VAL A 136 5.21 11.34 -10.91
C VAL A 136 5.79 10.23 -10.04
N ASN A 137 5.43 8.98 -10.33
CA ASN A 137 5.85 7.77 -9.62
C ASN A 137 5.45 7.76 -8.13
N LYS A 138 4.25 8.25 -7.82
CA LYS A 138 3.65 8.22 -6.48
C LYS A 138 2.27 7.58 -6.55
N ILE A 139 1.92 6.83 -5.50
CA ILE A 139 0.57 6.30 -5.31
C ILE A 139 -0.21 7.34 -4.50
N LEU A 140 -1.34 7.77 -5.02
CA LEU A 140 -2.27 8.69 -4.36
C LEU A 140 -3.70 8.15 -4.51
N THR A 141 -4.61 8.65 -3.69
CA THR A 141 -6.04 8.31 -3.81
C THR A 141 -6.73 9.31 -4.71
N PHE A 142 -7.60 8.78 -5.57
CA PHE A 142 -8.33 9.55 -6.55
C PHE A 142 -9.80 9.15 -6.56
N LYS A 143 -10.67 10.13 -6.74
CA LYS A 143 -12.10 9.93 -7.04
C LYS A 143 -12.34 10.01 -8.53
N ILE A 144 -13.13 9.09 -9.06
CA ILE A 144 -13.47 9.04 -10.48
C ILE A 144 -14.64 10.00 -10.75
N ILE A 145 -14.34 11.12 -11.42
CA ILE A 145 -15.35 12.13 -11.77
C ILE A 145 -16.05 11.78 -13.09
N LYS A 146 -15.30 11.20 -14.03
CA LYS A 146 -15.83 10.79 -15.34
C LYS A 146 -15.21 9.48 -15.77
N TYR A 147 -16.06 8.55 -16.23
CA TYR A 147 -15.64 7.26 -16.77
C TYR A 147 -16.31 7.02 -18.13
N GLY A 148 -15.51 6.71 -19.15
CA GLY A 148 -15.97 6.64 -20.54
C GLY A 148 -14.82 6.84 -21.51
N LYS A 149 -15.04 7.57 -22.62
CA LYS A 149 -13.99 7.91 -23.61
C LYS A 149 -12.80 8.64 -22.99
N ASN A 150 -13.06 9.57 -22.08
CA ASN A 150 -12.05 10.25 -21.28
C ASN A 150 -12.31 9.91 -19.82
N ILE A 151 -11.27 9.44 -19.12
CA ILE A 151 -11.34 9.17 -17.69
C ILE A 151 -10.75 10.38 -16.97
N ILE A 152 -11.52 11.00 -16.09
CA ILE A 152 -11.09 12.17 -15.32
C ILE A 152 -11.17 11.82 -13.84
N VAL A 153 -10.12 12.17 -13.12
CA VAL A 153 -10.00 11.93 -11.69
C VAL A 153 -9.55 13.19 -10.96
N GLU A 154 -9.88 13.26 -9.68
CA GLU A 154 -9.45 14.32 -8.77
C GLU A 154 -8.82 13.67 -7.52
N PRO A 155 -7.74 14.25 -6.98
CA PRO A 155 -7.09 13.73 -5.77
C PRO A 155 -8.00 13.98 -4.57
N GLU A 156 -8.56 12.90 -4.02
CA GLU A 156 -9.51 12.95 -2.92
C GLU A 156 -9.42 11.63 -2.15
N GLU A 157 -9.29 11.68 -0.83
CA GLU A 157 -9.35 10.50 0.03
C GLU A 157 -10.78 10.29 0.55
N PRO A 158 -11.27 9.05 0.65
CA PRO A 158 -12.60 8.79 1.19
C PRO A 158 -12.64 9.06 2.70
N GLU A 159 -13.68 9.75 3.14
CA GLU A 159 -13.95 9.96 4.55
C GLU A 159 -14.63 8.73 5.17
N ASN A 160 -14.32 8.44 6.45
CA ASN A 160 -14.97 7.38 7.24
C ASN A 160 -14.87 5.95 6.67
N VAL A 161 -13.94 5.70 5.74
CA VAL A 161 -13.68 4.36 5.17
C VAL A 161 -12.25 3.95 5.46
N TYR A 162 -12.05 2.69 5.81
CA TYR A 162 -10.71 2.14 5.96
C TYR A 162 -9.98 2.08 4.61
N TRP A 163 -8.81 2.70 4.53
CA TRP A 163 -8.10 2.91 3.27
C TRP A 163 -6.69 2.31 3.24
N GLY A 164 -6.48 1.25 4.02
CA GLY A 164 -5.20 0.57 4.12
C GLY A 164 -4.33 1.13 5.23
N TYR A 165 -3.10 0.63 5.28
CA TYR A 165 -2.08 1.06 6.24
C TYR A 165 -0.83 1.58 5.54
N LYS A 166 -0.15 2.52 6.17
CA LYS A 166 1.19 2.95 5.76
C LYS A 166 2.23 2.10 6.48
N VAL A 167 3.31 1.74 5.79
CA VAL A 167 4.42 1.01 6.39
C VAL A 167 5.63 1.91 6.46
N LYS A 168 6.17 2.10 7.67
CA LYS A 168 7.33 2.95 7.93
C LYS A 168 8.46 2.11 8.54
N ASP A 169 9.59 2.08 7.86
CA ASP A 169 10.84 1.54 8.39
C ASP A 169 11.64 2.71 8.97
N THR A 170 11.92 2.65 10.27
CA THR A 170 12.52 3.77 11.01
C THR A 170 14.04 3.69 11.06
N GLY A 171 14.61 2.50 10.92
CA GLY A 171 16.03 2.23 11.16
C GLY A 171 16.51 2.58 12.58
N LYS A 172 15.59 2.76 13.53
CA LYS A 172 15.84 3.27 14.88
C LYS A 172 15.34 2.30 15.93
N SER A 173 15.85 2.38 17.16
CA SER A 173 15.35 1.56 18.26
C SER A 173 13.89 1.91 18.61
N LEU A 174 13.24 1.06 19.41
CA LEU A 174 11.87 1.33 19.88
C LEU A 174 11.79 2.68 20.62
N GLU A 175 12.74 2.97 21.51
CA GLU A 175 12.76 4.21 22.29
C GLU A 175 12.83 5.45 21.39
N GLU A 176 13.72 5.42 20.38
CA GLU A 176 13.90 6.51 19.44
C GLU A 176 12.71 6.68 18.48
N THR A 177 11.93 5.63 18.27
CA THR A 177 10.76 5.64 17.39
C THR A 177 9.52 6.21 18.08
N LEU A 178 9.44 6.11 19.41
CA LEU A 178 8.34 6.63 20.22
C LEU A 178 8.47 8.13 20.54
N LYS A 179 9.66 8.71 20.36
CA LYS A 179 9.94 10.15 20.54
C LYS A 179 9.61 10.94 19.28
#